data_AF-A0A2V8ZYC8-F1
#
_entry.id   AF-A0A2V8ZYC8-F1
#
_cell.length_a   1.000
_cell.length_b   1.000
_cell.length_c   1.000
_cell.angle_alpha   90.00
_cell.angle_beta   90.00
_cell.angle_gamma   90.00
#
_symmetry.space_group_name_H-M   'P 1'
#
loop_
_entity.id
_entity.type
_entity.pdbx_description
1 polymer ?
#
loop_
_entity_poly.entity_id
_entity_poly.type
_entity_poly.pdbx_seq_one_letter_code
_entity_poly.pdbx_strand_id
1 'polypeptide(L)'
;MGRDFLPEEGEVGKDHVVILTHKLWVRRFAADGSIVGRQIRLDGEFYTVVGMLPPGTADRGVDDLTVPLAFKSDEIDYEHHSVFVTGRLRPGVSLVQAQADMNVVAQSIAAMHPRSNENWSVSVEPMHNDFLPATTRTELWLFLGAVGFVLLIACTNVANLMLARAATREREIVIRLVAGASRTRVLRQFLTESLMLAIVGGAAGIGIAKLILKGILVMIPVDTLPSEADIRLNLPVLLFMLVAAILSECCLASGQLGKPPL
;
A
#
# COMPACT_ATOMS: atom_id res chain seq x y z
N MET A 1 -1.84 3.16 29.77
CA MET A 1 -1.59 3.35 31.22
C MET A 1 -1.25 4.81 31.45
N GLY A 2 -1.46 5.36 32.66
CA GLY A 2 -1.26 6.79 32.92
C GLY A 2 -2.49 7.64 32.56
N ARG A 3 -2.27 8.90 32.21
CA ARG A 3 -3.33 9.87 31.84
C ARG A 3 -3.10 10.48 30.46
N ASP A 4 -4.15 11.10 29.94
CA ASP A 4 -4.07 11.96 28.76
C ASP A 4 -3.55 13.36 29.13
N PHE A 5 -3.31 14.20 28.12
CA PHE A 5 -2.93 15.60 28.29
C PHE A 5 -4.03 16.40 28.98
N LEU A 6 -3.61 17.31 29.86
CA LEU A 6 -4.49 18.28 30.50
C LEU A 6 -4.61 19.55 29.64
N PRO A 7 -5.74 20.27 29.67
CA PRO A 7 -5.90 21.50 28.88
C PRO A 7 -4.83 22.56 29.11
N GLU A 8 -4.32 22.64 30.34
CA GLU A 8 -3.25 23.58 30.73
C GLU A 8 -1.87 23.20 30.17
N GLU A 9 -1.67 21.94 29.76
CA GLU A 9 -0.42 21.48 29.16
C GLU A 9 -0.29 21.89 27.68
N GLY A 10 -1.34 22.50 27.11
CA GLY A 10 -1.27 23.21 25.82
C GLY A 10 -0.78 24.66 25.94
N GLU A 11 -0.46 25.13 27.14
CA GLU A 11 0.11 26.45 27.39
C GLU A 11 1.65 26.40 27.40
N VAL A 12 2.28 27.46 26.91
CA VAL A 12 3.75 27.59 26.91
C VAL A 12 4.30 27.47 28.33
N GLY A 13 5.27 26.59 28.51
CA GLY A 13 5.94 26.34 29.80
C GLY A 13 5.30 25.24 30.64
N LYS A 14 4.17 24.68 30.20
CA LYS A 14 3.54 23.48 30.77
C LYS A 14 3.49 22.31 29.78
N ASP A 15 4.08 22.49 28.60
CA ASP A 15 4.08 21.58 27.46
C ASP A 15 5.20 20.51 27.50
N HIS A 16 6.02 20.49 28.55
CA HIS A 16 7.08 19.50 28.79
C HIS A 16 6.56 18.15 29.32
N VAL A 17 5.50 17.64 28.71
CA VAL A 17 4.92 16.33 28.98
C VAL A 17 4.82 15.50 27.72
N VAL A 18 4.90 14.18 27.85
CA VAL A 18 4.90 13.27 26.71
C VAL A 18 4.04 12.05 26.97
N ILE A 19 3.34 11.62 25.92
CA ILE A 19 2.65 10.33 25.88
C ILE A 19 3.38 9.44 24.87
N LEU A 20 3.74 8.22 25.30
CA LEU A 20 4.45 7.27 24.46
C LEU A 20 3.48 6.34 23.73
N THR A 21 3.84 5.92 22.52
CA THR A 21 3.21 4.76 21.88
C THR A 21 3.60 3.47 22.62
N HIS A 22 2.76 2.45 22.51
CA HIS A 22 3.06 1.15 23.09
C HIS A 22 4.27 0.50 22.38
N LYS A 23 4.42 0.71 21.07
CA LYS A 23 5.60 0.28 20.28
C LYS A 23 6.90 0.81 20.87
N LEU A 24 6.99 2.11 21.14
CA LEU A 24 8.19 2.73 21.70
C LEU A 24 8.47 2.23 23.12
N TRP A 25 7.43 2.12 23.94
CA TRP A 25 7.55 1.63 25.31
C TRP A 25 8.16 0.22 25.37
N VAL A 26 7.70 -0.70 24.54
CA VAL A 26 8.25 -2.06 24.47
C VAL A 26 9.68 -2.04 23.92
N ARG A 27 9.92 -1.36 22.80
CA ARG A 27 11.19 -1.40 22.07
C ARG A 27 12.34 -0.72 22.83
N ARG A 28 12.07 0.43 23.46
CA ARG A 28 13.11 1.28 24.07
C ARG A 28 13.17 1.17 25.59
N PHE A 29 12.02 0.90 26.23
CA PHE A 29 11.90 0.89 27.69
C PHE A 29 11.57 -0.51 28.25
N ALA A 30 11.69 -1.56 27.43
CA ALA A 30 11.53 -2.96 27.84
C ALA A 30 10.21 -3.25 28.58
N ALA A 31 9.14 -2.54 28.22
CA ALA A 31 7.85 -2.61 28.89
C ALA A 31 7.90 -2.29 30.41
N ASP A 32 8.81 -1.40 30.85
CA ASP A 32 8.88 -0.94 32.24
C ASP A 32 7.66 -0.08 32.59
N GLY A 33 6.79 -0.58 33.46
CA GLY A 33 5.61 0.14 33.94
C GLY A 33 5.91 1.35 34.83
N SER A 34 7.15 1.46 35.34
CA SER A 34 7.59 2.59 36.17
C SER A 34 8.07 3.80 35.37
N ILE A 35 7.93 3.76 34.04
CA ILE A 35 8.30 4.88 33.15
C ILE A 35 7.36 6.10 33.32
N VAL A 36 6.10 5.89 33.70
CA VAL A 36 5.15 6.98 33.95
C VAL A 36 5.61 7.78 35.17
N GLY A 37 5.72 9.10 35.02
CA GLY A 37 6.26 10.04 35.99
C GLY A 37 7.77 10.27 35.89
N ARG A 38 8.49 9.51 35.04
CA ARG A 38 9.92 9.74 34.79
C ARG A 38 10.12 10.81 33.73
N GLN A 39 11.27 11.46 33.80
CA GLN A 39 11.72 12.37 32.77
C GLN A 39 12.52 11.61 31.70
N ILE A 40 12.23 11.90 30.44
CA ILE A 40 13.01 11.49 29.28
C ILE A 40 13.56 12.73 28.58
N ARG A 41 14.66 12.58 27.85
CA ARG A 41 15.25 13.68 27.11
C ARG A 41 14.85 13.61 25.64
N LEU A 42 14.19 14.65 25.13
CA LEU A 42 13.80 14.84 23.73
C LEU A 42 14.45 16.14 23.24
N ASP A 43 15.22 16.07 22.15
CA ASP A 43 15.90 17.22 21.53
C ASP A 43 16.71 18.12 22.49
N GLY A 44 17.24 17.53 23.56
CA GLY A 44 18.04 18.21 24.57
C GLY A 44 17.25 18.71 25.78
N GLU A 45 15.92 18.69 25.74
CA GLU A 45 15.05 19.11 26.84
C GLU A 45 14.41 17.93 27.56
N PHE A 46 13.99 18.15 28.81
CA PHE A 46 13.38 17.12 29.65
C PHE A 46 11.86 17.15 29.56
N TYR A 47 11.27 16.00 29.23
CA TYR A 47 9.83 15.79 29.17
C TYR A 47 9.42 14.73 30.18
N THR A 48 8.33 14.99 30.91
CA THR A 48 7.79 14.01 31.86
C THR A 48 6.80 13.08 31.17
N VAL A 49 7.00 11.77 31.28
CA VAL A 49 6.10 10.77 30.72
C VAL A 49 4.82 10.73 31.55
N VAL A 50 3.69 11.20 31.01
CA VAL A 50 2.41 11.25 31.74
C VAL A 50 1.49 10.08 31.39
N GLY A 51 1.72 9.44 30.25
CA GLY A 51 0.88 8.37 29.76
C GLY A 51 1.53 7.51 28.68
N MET A 52 0.87 6.39 28.43
CA MET A 52 1.20 5.46 27.34
C MET A 52 -0.09 5.02 26.68
N LEU A 53 -0.13 5.17 25.36
CA LEU A 53 -1.24 4.70 24.53
C LEU A 53 -1.34 3.18 24.60
N PRO A 54 -2.56 2.61 24.52
CA PRO A 54 -2.72 1.17 24.38
C PRO A 54 -2.19 0.68 23.03
N PRO A 55 -1.84 -0.61 22.90
CA PRO A 55 -1.51 -1.20 21.60
C PRO A 55 -2.68 -1.01 20.64
N GLY A 56 -2.41 -0.52 19.43
CA GLY A 56 -3.48 -0.20 18.48
C GLY A 56 -3.03 0.68 17.33
N THR A 57 -3.93 1.54 16.86
CA THR A 57 -3.72 2.38 15.67
C THR A 57 -2.52 3.32 15.81
N ALA A 58 -2.26 3.85 17.00
CA ALA A 58 -1.12 4.73 17.25
C ALA A 58 0.24 4.05 17.02
N ASP A 59 0.34 2.74 17.26
CA ASP A 59 1.57 1.97 16.99
C ASP A 59 1.81 1.73 15.49
N ARG A 60 0.84 2.05 14.62
CA ARG A 60 0.92 1.85 13.16
C ARG A 60 1.59 3.01 12.43
N GLY A 61 1.67 4.17 13.08
CA GLY A 61 2.31 5.37 12.54
C GLY A 61 3.83 5.33 12.65
N VAL A 62 4.46 6.31 12.02
CA VAL A 62 5.89 6.59 12.19
C VAL A 62 6.17 7.30 13.52
N ASP A 63 5.16 7.92 14.12
CA ASP A 63 5.30 8.70 15.34
C ASP A 63 5.40 7.79 16.57
N ASP A 64 6.52 7.86 17.26
CA ASP A 64 6.77 7.02 18.43
C ASP A 64 6.25 7.65 19.75
N LEU A 65 6.00 8.96 19.75
CA LEU A 65 5.55 9.74 20.90
C LEU A 65 4.74 10.96 20.47
N THR A 66 4.01 11.54 21.41
CA THR A 66 3.24 12.77 21.20
C THR A 66 3.55 13.73 22.34
N VAL A 67 3.66 15.02 22.00
CA VAL A 67 3.81 16.14 22.94
C VAL A 67 2.70 17.16 22.69
N PRO A 68 2.25 17.93 23.71
CA PRO A 68 1.35 19.03 23.49
C PRO A 68 1.94 20.07 22.55
N LEU A 69 1.08 20.64 21.70
CA LEU A 69 1.46 21.72 20.81
C LEU A 69 1.12 23.05 21.48
N ALA A 70 2.12 23.72 22.06
CA ALA A 70 2.01 25.06 22.63
C ALA A 70 2.79 26.05 21.75
N PHE A 71 2.09 26.95 21.07
CA PHE A 71 2.75 27.98 20.25
C PHE A 71 3.21 29.14 21.11
N LYS A 72 4.48 29.52 21.01
CA LYS A 72 4.91 30.85 21.47
C LYS A 72 4.47 31.91 20.46
N SER A 73 4.18 33.12 20.93
CA SER A 73 3.66 34.20 20.08
C SER A 73 4.57 34.59 18.92
N ASP A 74 5.88 34.34 19.05
CA ASP A 74 6.91 34.56 18.03
C ASP A 74 7.09 33.38 17.06
N GLU A 75 6.55 32.21 17.40
CA GLU A 75 6.55 30.99 16.58
C GLU A 75 5.28 30.85 15.71
N ILE A 76 4.26 31.69 15.96
CA ILE A 76 3.03 31.70 15.16
C ILE A 76 3.34 32.36 13.81
N ASP A 77 3.59 31.51 12.83
CA ASP A 77 3.77 31.89 11.44
C ASP A 77 2.45 31.76 10.68
N TYR A 78 1.94 32.88 10.18
CA TYR A 78 0.72 32.93 9.39
C TYR A 78 0.95 32.66 7.90
N GLU A 79 2.20 32.53 7.46
CA GLU A 79 2.62 32.28 6.08
C GLU A 79 2.91 30.79 5.81
N HIS A 80 3.24 30.01 6.85
CA HIS A 80 3.53 28.58 6.73
C HIS A 80 2.45 27.70 7.38
N HIS A 81 1.80 26.86 6.58
CA HIS A 81 0.69 26.02 7.05
C HIS A 81 1.08 24.55 7.07
N SER A 82 2.02 24.23 7.96
CA SER A 82 2.57 22.89 8.13
C SER A 82 1.79 22.02 9.14
N VAL A 83 0.73 22.56 9.74
CA VAL A 83 -0.03 21.89 10.81
C VAL A 83 -1.26 21.21 10.24
N PHE A 84 -1.36 19.89 10.44
CA PHE A 84 -2.56 19.13 10.15
C PHE A 84 -3.55 19.25 11.32
N VAL A 85 -4.77 19.68 11.03
CA VAL A 85 -5.83 19.84 12.03
C VAL A 85 -6.86 18.75 11.84
N THR A 86 -7.13 18.00 12.92
CA THR A 86 -8.21 17.01 12.95
C THR A 86 -9.32 17.48 13.87
N GLY A 87 -10.57 17.36 13.43
CA GLY A 87 -11.75 17.78 14.20
C GLY A 87 -12.80 16.67 14.27
N ARG A 88 -13.52 16.62 15.40
CA ARG A 88 -14.68 15.74 15.56
C ARG A 88 -15.97 16.50 15.28
N LEU A 89 -16.73 16.07 14.27
CA LEU A 89 -18.05 16.64 13.98
C LEU A 89 -19.05 16.35 15.11
N ARG A 90 -19.93 17.31 15.37
CA ARG A 90 -21.07 17.12 16.27
C ARG A 90 -22.04 16.09 15.66
N PRO A 91 -22.69 15.24 16.47
CA PRO A 91 -23.67 14.29 15.96
C PRO A 91 -24.76 14.99 15.14
N GLY A 92 -25.07 14.44 13.96
CA GLY A 92 -26.12 14.95 13.06
C GLY A 92 -25.70 16.09 12.13
N VAL A 93 -24.47 16.61 12.22
CA VAL A 93 -23.94 17.60 11.28
C VAL A 93 -23.45 16.89 10.02
N SER A 94 -23.89 17.34 8.84
CA SER A 94 -23.41 16.81 7.57
C SER A 94 -22.06 17.43 7.19
N LEU A 95 -21.27 16.72 6.37
CA LEU A 95 -20.01 17.25 5.83
C LEU A 95 -20.21 18.56 5.06
N VAL A 96 -21.33 18.69 4.33
CA VAL A 96 -21.66 19.90 3.58
C VAL A 96 -21.87 21.10 4.52
N GLN A 97 -22.53 20.89 5.66
CA GLN A 97 -22.69 21.93 6.68
C GLN A 97 -21.35 22.28 7.33
N ALA A 98 -20.54 21.28 7.67
CA ALA A 98 -19.22 21.51 8.24
C ALA A 98 -18.30 22.30 7.27
N GLN A 99 -18.34 21.98 5.98
CA GLN A 99 -17.61 22.71 4.95
C GLN A 99 -18.09 24.15 4.83
N ALA A 100 -19.40 24.40 4.89
CA ALA A 100 -19.95 25.75 4.83
C ALA A 100 -19.51 26.60 6.02
N ASP A 101 -19.55 26.04 7.24
CA ASP A 101 -19.09 26.72 8.46
C ASP A 101 -17.59 27.03 8.37
N MET A 102 -16.77 26.08 7.91
CA MET A 102 -15.33 26.26 7.76
C MET A 102 -14.99 27.30 6.68
N ASN A 103 -15.77 27.40 5.60
CA ASN A 103 -15.58 28.44 4.59
C ASN A 103 -15.73 29.85 5.17
N VAL A 104 -16.67 30.05 6.10
CA VAL A 104 -16.84 31.34 6.80
C VAL A 104 -15.62 31.66 7.64
N VAL A 105 -15.08 30.67 8.36
CA VAL A 105 -13.84 30.83 9.15
C VAL A 105 -12.66 31.18 8.24
N ALA A 106 -12.48 30.45 7.13
CA ALA A 106 -11.41 30.70 6.17
C ALA A 106 -11.48 32.13 5.58
N GLN A 107 -12.68 32.60 5.22
CA GLN A 107 -12.89 33.97 4.74
C GLN A 107 -12.55 35.02 5.81
N SER A 108 -12.93 34.77 7.07
CA SER A 108 -12.60 35.68 8.16
C SER A 108 -11.09 35.75 8.39
N ILE A 109 -10.37 34.62 8.32
CA ILE A 109 -8.91 34.58 8.43
C ILE A 109 -8.26 35.31 7.25
N ALA A 110 -8.75 35.09 6.02
CA ALA A 110 -8.27 35.79 4.83
C ALA A 110 -8.44 37.31 4.93
N ALA A 111 -9.54 37.78 5.53
CA ALA A 111 -9.75 39.21 5.77
C ALA A 111 -8.77 39.80 6.81
N MET A 112 -8.38 39.03 7.83
CA MET A 112 -7.41 39.46 8.84
C MET A 112 -5.97 39.34 8.36
N HIS A 113 -5.67 38.34 7.53
CA HIS A 113 -4.33 38.02 7.03
C HIS A 113 -4.30 37.87 5.50
N PRO A 114 -4.55 38.95 4.75
CA PRO A 114 -4.68 38.88 3.28
C PRO A 114 -3.39 38.44 2.58
N ARG A 115 -2.22 38.84 3.07
CA ARG A 115 -0.93 38.46 2.47
C ARG A 115 -0.70 36.95 2.38
N SER A 116 -1.18 36.19 3.34
CA SER A 116 -0.93 34.75 3.41
C SER A 116 -2.14 33.88 3.07
N ASN A 117 -3.37 34.41 3.18
CA ASN A 117 -4.59 33.60 3.10
C ASN A 117 -5.59 34.02 2.01
N GLU A 118 -5.31 35.05 1.18
CA GLU A 118 -6.24 35.52 0.13
C GLU A 118 -6.63 34.43 -0.89
N ASN A 119 -5.70 33.50 -1.21
CA ASN A 119 -5.94 32.39 -2.14
C ASN A 119 -6.04 31.03 -1.44
N TRP A 120 -6.23 31.01 -0.13
CA TRP A 120 -6.34 29.77 0.64
C TRP A 120 -7.79 29.31 0.75
N SER A 121 -8.04 28.02 0.53
CA SER A 121 -9.34 27.40 0.80
C SER A 121 -9.21 26.24 1.79
N VAL A 122 -10.28 26.00 2.55
CA VAL A 122 -10.37 24.87 3.48
C VAL A 122 -11.19 23.75 2.85
N SER A 123 -10.74 22.51 3.00
CA SER A 123 -11.50 21.32 2.61
C SER A 123 -11.78 20.49 3.87
N VAL A 124 -13.03 20.08 4.04
CA VAL A 124 -13.48 19.20 5.12
C VAL A 124 -13.74 17.83 4.53
N GLU A 125 -12.81 16.92 4.79
CA GLU A 125 -12.90 15.55 4.29
C GLU A 125 -13.22 14.60 5.45
N PRO A 126 -14.08 13.60 5.23
CA PRO A 126 -14.28 12.55 6.23
C PRO A 126 -12.96 11.85 6.47
N MET A 127 -12.59 11.72 7.75
CA MET A 127 -11.42 10.97 8.17
C MET A 127 -11.63 9.49 7.85
N HIS A 128 -11.30 9.12 6.61
CA HIS A 128 -11.14 7.73 6.22
C HIS A 128 -9.90 7.22 6.95
N ASN A 129 -9.97 5.99 7.46
CA ASN A 129 -8.83 5.30 8.06
C ASN A 129 -7.76 4.91 7.01
N ASP A 130 -7.66 5.71 5.95
CA ASP A 130 -6.75 5.55 4.82
C ASP A 130 -5.51 6.38 5.13
N PHE A 131 -4.53 5.74 5.77
CA PHE A 131 -3.20 6.31 6.03
C PHE A 131 -2.37 6.58 4.76
N LEU A 132 -3.00 6.51 3.58
CA LEU A 132 -2.35 6.65 2.29
C LEU A 132 -2.90 7.92 1.60
N PRO A 133 -2.04 8.91 1.33
CA PRO A 133 -2.40 10.06 0.51
C PRO A 133 -3.03 9.62 -0.82
N ALA A 134 -3.98 10.42 -1.34
CA ALA A 134 -4.63 10.15 -2.63
C ALA A 134 -3.62 10.02 -3.79
N THR A 135 -2.48 10.70 -3.68
CA THR A 135 -1.34 10.59 -4.60
C THR A 135 -0.73 9.19 -4.59
N THR A 136 -0.50 8.61 -3.41
CA THR A 136 0.03 7.25 -3.26
C THR A 136 -0.91 6.20 -3.86
N ARG A 137 -2.23 6.39 -3.74
CA ARG A 137 -3.21 5.51 -4.40
C ARG A 137 -3.07 5.53 -5.91
N THR A 138 -2.82 6.71 -6.49
CA THR A 138 -2.64 6.88 -7.93
C THR A 138 -1.34 6.23 -8.41
N GLU A 139 -0.25 6.38 -7.65
CA GLU A 139 1.03 5.72 -7.91
C GLU A 139 0.92 4.19 -7.89
N LEU A 140 0.17 3.64 -6.92
CA LEU A 140 -0.13 2.21 -6.85
C LEU A 140 -0.87 1.71 -8.10
N TRP A 141 -1.83 2.48 -8.63
CA TRP A 141 -2.52 2.16 -9.88
C TRP A 141 -1.58 2.20 -11.09
N LEU A 142 -0.66 3.17 -11.15
CA LEU A 142 0.35 3.25 -12.21
C LEU A 142 1.30 2.05 -12.17
N PHE A 143 1.78 1.66 -10.97
CA PHE A 143 2.59 0.46 -10.81
C PHE A 143 1.83 -0.81 -11.20
N LEU A 144 0.55 -0.92 -10.82
CA LEU A 144 -0.28 -2.05 -11.25
C LEU A 144 -0.41 -2.11 -12.78
N GLY A 145 -0.60 -0.95 -13.44
CA GLY A 145 -0.62 -0.85 -14.89
C GLY A 145 0.71 -1.28 -15.53
N ALA A 146 1.84 -0.79 -15.02
CA ALA A 146 3.17 -1.14 -15.50
C ALA A 146 3.45 -2.65 -15.37
N VAL A 147 3.14 -3.25 -14.22
CA VAL A 147 3.25 -4.70 -13.99
C VAL A 147 2.35 -5.48 -14.94
N GLY A 148 1.14 -4.98 -15.21
CA GLY A 148 0.23 -5.54 -16.21
C GLY A 148 0.83 -5.58 -17.62
N PHE A 149 1.49 -4.51 -18.07
CA PHE A 149 2.18 -4.50 -19.35
C PHE A 149 3.36 -5.48 -19.41
N VAL A 150 4.16 -5.57 -18.34
CA VAL A 150 5.25 -6.56 -18.27
C VAL A 150 4.69 -7.98 -18.36
N LEU A 151 3.56 -8.26 -17.69
CA LEU A 151 2.90 -9.56 -17.78
C LEU A 151 2.40 -9.85 -19.21
N LEU A 152 1.81 -8.87 -19.90
CA LEU A 152 1.38 -9.02 -21.30
C LEU A 152 2.55 -9.32 -22.24
N ILE A 153 3.70 -8.65 -22.05
CA ILE A 153 4.93 -8.92 -22.83
C ILE A 153 5.41 -10.35 -22.57
N ALA A 154 5.42 -10.78 -21.31
CA ALA A 154 5.79 -12.15 -20.94
C ALA A 154 4.84 -13.19 -21.57
N CYS A 155 3.53 -12.97 -21.53
CA CYS A 155 2.54 -13.83 -22.18
C CYS A 155 2.75 -13.92 -23.70
N THR A 156 3.05 -12.79 -24.35
CA THR A 156 3.37 -12.76 -25.79
C THR A 156 4.60 -13.60 -26.11
N ASN A 157 5.64 -13.52 -25.28
CA ASN A 157 6.85 -14.33 -25.46
C ASN A 157 6.59 -15.83 -25.29
N VAL A 158 5.77 -16.22 -24.32
CA VAL A 158 5.36 -17.61 -24.12
C VAL A 158 4.56 -18.12 -25.32
N ALA A 159 3.61 -17.33 -25.82
CA ALA A 159 2.83 -17.68 -27.02
C ALA A 159 3.73 -17.86 -28.25
N ASN A 160 4.71 -16.98 -28.45
CA ASN A 160 5.69 -17.09 -29.54
C ASN A 160 6.55 -18.35 -29.43
N LEU A 161 6.99 -18.70 -28.22
CA LEU A 161 7.75 -19.94 -27.97
C LEU A 161 6.91 -21.20 -28.27
N MET A 162 5.64 -21.19 -27.86
CA MET A 162 4.68 -22.26 -28.14
C MET A 162 4.44 -22.42 -29.65
N LEU A 163 4.24 -21.31 -30.37
CA LEU A 163 4.13 -21.30 -31.83
C LEU A 163 5.37 -21.90 -32.51
N ALA A 164 6.58 -21.52 -32.08
CA ALA A 164 7.82 -22.06 -32.63
C ALA A 164 7.98 -23.57 -32.36
N ARG A 165 7.59 -24.05 -31.17
CA ARG A 165 7.60 -25.49 -30.83
C ARG A 165 6.57 -26.28 -31.64
N ALA A 166 5.40 -25.70 -31.89
CA ALA A 166 4.37 -26.33 -32.71
C ALA A 166 4.83 -26.45 -34.18
N ALA A 167 5.46 -25.41 -34.73
CA ALA A 167 5.99 -25.41 -36.09
C ALA A 167 7.13 -26.43 -36.29
N THR A 168 8.03 -26.57 -35.31
CA THR A 168 9.14 -27.54 -35.38
C THR A 168 8.69 -28.99 -35.25
N ARG A 169 7.57 -29.27 -34.56
CA ARG A 169 6.98 -30.61 -34.40
C ARG A 169 5.91 -30.96 -35.45
N GLU A 170 5.65 -30.07 -36.40
CA GLU A 170 4.61 -30.23 -37.43
C GLU A 170 4.78 -31.54 -38.22
N ARG A 171 6.00 -31.90 -38.61
CA ARG A 171 6.31 -33.17 -39.30
C ARG A 171 5.97 -34.40 -38.47
N GLU A 172 6.29 -34.42 -37.16
CA GLU A 172 5.93 -35.53 -36.27
C GLU A 172 4.41 -35.67 -36.11
N ILE A 173 3.70 -34.54 -36.01
CA ILE A 173 2.26 -34.49 -35.84
C ILE A 173 1.56 -35.05 -37.08
N VAL A 174 1.99 -34.64 -38.27
CA VAL A 174 1.47 -35.16 -39.55
C VAL A 174 1.71 -36.67 -39.68
N ILE A 175 2.91 -37.17 -39.35
CA ILE A 175 3.21 -38.61 -39.40
C ILE A 175 2.32 -39.41 -38.44
N ARG A 176 2.10 -38.92 -37.21
CA ARG A 176 1.22 -39.58 -36.22
C ARG A 176 -0.25 -39.53 -36.62
N LEU A 177 -0.70 -38.44 -37.24
CA LEU A 177 -2.05 -38.31 -37.78
C LEU A 177 -2.32 -39.31 -38.90
N VAL A 178 -1.38 -39.45 -39.83
CA VAL A 178 -1.46 -40.44 -40.93
C VAL A 178 -1.43 -41.87 -40.38
N ALA A 179 -0.72 -42.12 -39.28
CA ALA A 179 -0.71 -43.41 -38.56
C ALA A 179 -1.97 -43.67 -37.70
N GLY A 180 -2.98 -42.80 -37.73
CA GLY A 180 -4.26 -43.00 -37.04
C GLY A 180 -4.31 -42.52 -35.58
N ALA A 181 -3.31 -41.77 -35.11
CA ALA A 181 -3.35 -41.19 -33.78
C ALA A 181 -4.43 -40.09 -33.68
N SER A 182 -5.24 -40.11 -32.61
CA SER A 182 -6.29 -39.10 -32.44
C SER A 182 -5.70 -37.71 -32.19
N ARG A 183 -6.24 -36.69 -32.86
CA ARG A 183 -5.92 -35.26 -32.69
C ARG A 183 -5.96 -34.84 -31.21
N THR A 184 -6.90 -35.39 -30.46
CA THR A 184 -7.05 -35.19 -29.00
C THR A 184 -5.87 -35.68 -28.18
N ARG A 185 -5.18 -36.75 -28.58
CA ARG A 185 -4.03 -37.28 -27.84
C ARG A 185 -2.80 -36.39 -27.97
N VAL A 186 -2.59 -35.83 -29.16
CA VAL A 186 -1.53 -34.85 -29.45
C VAL A 186 -1.81 -33.54 -28.70
N LEU A 187 -3.06 -33.03 -28.77
CA LEU A 187 -3.45 -31.81 -28.07
C LEU A 187 -3.27 -31.92 -26.55
N ARG A 188 -3.68 -33.04 -25.96
CA ARG A 188 -3.54 -33.30 -24.52
C ARG A 188 -2.08 -33.32 -24.07
N GLN A 189 -1.18 -33.85 -24.89
CA GLN A 189 0.24 -33.91 -24.58
C GLN A 189 0.86 -32.51 -24.49
N PHE A 190 0.56 -31.62 -25.46
CA PHE A 190 1.03 -30.23 -25.42
C PHE A 190 0.46 -29.47 -24.22
N LEU A 191 -0.84 -29.59 -23.97
CA LEU A 191 -1.48 -28.98 -22.79
C LEU A 191 -0.82 -29.42 -21.48
N THR A 192 -0.49 -30.70 -21.33
CA THR A 192 0.20 -31.18 -20.12
C THR A 192 1.63 -30.64 -19.99
N GLU A 193 2.36 -30.51 -21.10
CA GLU A 193 3.73 -30.00 -21.11
C GLU A 193 3.77 -28.49 -20.77
N SER A 194 2.85 -27.72 -21.35
CA SER A 194 2.69 -26.29 -21.08
C SER A 194 2.20 -26.02 -19.66
N LEU A 195 1.21 -26.79 -19.18
CA LEU A 195 0.70 -26.67 -17.82
C LEU A 195 1.80 -26.97 -16.80
N MET A 196 2.63 -27.99 -17.06
CA MET A 196 3.75 -28.32 -16.18
C MET A 196 4.80 -27.19 -16.15
N LEU A 197 5.12 -26.60 -17.31
CA LEU A 197 6.01 -25.44 -17.39
C LEU A 197 5.43 -24.20 -16.68
N ALA A 198 4.12 -23.96 -16.82
CA ALA A 198 3.44 -22.85 -16.16
C ALA A 198 3.44 -23.02 -14.63
N ILE A 199 3.19 -24.24 -14.13
CA ILE A 199 3.23 -24.54 -12.69
C ILE A 199 4.64 -24.34 -12.14
N VAL A 200 5.66 -24.88 -12.81
CA VAL A 200 7.06 -24.75 -12.35
C VAL A 200 7.51 -23.29 -12.40
N GLY A 201 7.22 -22.57 -13.48
CA GLY A 201 7.52 -21.15 -13.62
C GLY A 201 6.80 -20.28 -12.59
N GLY A 202 5.52 -20.57 -12.33
CA GLY A 202 4.73 -19.90 -11.31
C GLY A 202 5.27 -20.15 -9.89
N ALA A 203 5.59 -21.40 -9.56
CA ALA A 203 6.18 -21.75 -8.28
C ALA A 203 7.56 -21.09 -8.06
N ALA A 204 8.41 -21.09 -9.08
CA ALA A 204 9.70 -20.41 -9.05
C ALA A 204 9.56 -18.89 -8.89
N GLY A 205 8.66 -18.27 -9.66
CA GLY A 205 8.35 -16.84 -9.56
C GLY A 205 7.85 -16.44 -8.17
N ILE A 206 6.97 -17.24 -7.57
CA ILE A 206 6.50 -17.08 -6.19
C ILE A 206 7.67 -17.16 -5.20
N GLY A 207 8.56 -18.14 -5.37
CA GLY A 207 9.73 -18.31 -4.53
C GLY A 207 10.67 -17.09 -4.58
N ILE A 208 10.97 -16.62 -5.80
CA ILE A 208 11.80 -15.43 -6.02
C ILE A 208 11.13 -14.19 -5.42
N ALA A 209 9.82 -13.99 -5.64
CA ALA A 209 9.08 -12.87 -5.08
C ALA A 209 9.15 -12.83 -3.54
N LYS A 210 9.00 -13.99 -2.88
CA LYS A 210 9.17 -14.10 -1.42
C LYS A 210 10.58 -13.75 -0.96
N LEU A 211 11.60 -14.19 -1.69
CA LEU A 211 13.00 -13.87 -1.37
C LEU A 211 13.30 -12.39 -1.53
N ILE A 212 12.87 -11.78 -2.64
CA ILE A 212 13.02 -10.34 -2.89
C ILE A 212 12.28 -9.55 -1.81
N LEU A 213 11.03 -9.92 -1.51
CA LEU A 213 10.25 -9.23 -0.49
C LEU A 213 10.94 -9.31 0.88
N LYS A 214 11.43 -10.49 1.27
CA LYS A 214 12.18 -10.67 2.52
C LYS A 214 13.46 -9.83 2.53
N GLY A 215 14.17 -9.75 1.41
CA GLY A 215 15.37 -8.91 1.27
C GLY A 215 15.06 -7.41 1.40
N ILE A 216 14.00 -6.95 0.73
CA ILE A 216 13.52 -5.56 0.82
C ILE A 216 13.11 -5.23 2.26
N LEU A 217 12.36 -6.11 2.93
CA LEU A 217 11.92 -5.91 4.31
C LEU A 217 13.08 -5.85 5.32
N VAL A 218 14.23 -6.45 5.02
CA VAL A 218 15.43 -6.34 5.86
C VAL A 218 16.17 -5.02 5.64
N MET A 219 16.05 -4.45 4.43
CA MET A 219 16.72 -3.20 4.05
C MET A 219 15.88 -1.96 4.39
N ILE A 220 14.56 -2.12 4.47
CA ILE A 220 13.62 -1.08 4.90
C ILE A 220 13.61 -0.99 6.44
N PRO A 221 13.73 0.21 7.04
CA PRO A 221 13.58 0.40 8.49
C PRO A 221 12.23 -0.15 8.98
N VAL A 222 12.21 -0.76 10.16
CA VAL A 222 11.07 -1.49 10.77
C VAL A 222 9.78 -0.65 10.93
N ASP A 223 9.83 0.64 10.60
CA ASP A 223 8.82 1.65 10.93
C ASP A 223 8.05 2.23 9.71
N THR A 224 8.29 1.77 8.47
CA THR A 224 7.66 2.35 7.26
C THR A 224 6.51 1.53 6.64
N LEU A 225 6.26 0.30 7.10
CA LEU A 225 5.21 -0.55 6.53
C LEU A 225 4.12 -0.82 7.58
N PRO A 226 2.85 -0.45 7.33
CA PRO A 226 1.76 -0.76 8.24
C PRO A 226 1.64 -2.29 8.39
N SER A 227 1.41 -2.74 9.62
CA SER A 227 1.33 -4.17 10.00
C SER A 227 0.26 -4.98 9.23
N GLU A 228 -0.59 -4.32 8.44
CA GLU A 228 -1.64 -4.90 7.60
C GLU A 228 -1.27 -4.97 6.10
N ALA A 229 -0.04 -4.60 5.72
CA ALA A 229 0.50 -4.84 4.37
C ALA A 229 0.72 -6.35 4.14
N ASP A 230 -0.38 -7.07 4.02
CA ASP A 230 -0.41 -8.49 3.72
C ASP A 230 -0.19 -8.63 2.22
N ILE A 231 1.10 -8.61 1.82
CA ILE A 231 1.53 -8.84 0.45
C ILE A 231 1.30 -10.31 0.13
N ARG A 232 0.03 -10.63 -0.12
CA ARG A 232 -0.42 -11.97 -0.49
C ARG A 232 -0.29 -12.12 -2.00
N LEU A 233 0.05 -13.33 -2.40
CA LEU A 233 0.00 -13.73 -3.79
C LEU A 233 -1.44 -13.60 -4.28
N ASN A 234 -1.64 -12.70 -5.24
CA ASN A 234 -2.97 -12.34 -5.68
C ASN A 234 -3.49 -13.44 -6.62
N LEU A 235 -4.44 -14.23 -6.12
CA LEU A 235 -5.10 -15.31 -6.86
C LEU A 235 -5.64 -14.90 -8.25
N PRO A 236 -6.15 -13.67 -8.47
CA PRO A 236 -6.55 -13.20 -9.79
C PRO A 236 -5.41 -13.19 -10.82
N VAL A 237 -4.18 -12.92 -10.40
CA VAL A 237 -3.01 -12.92 -11.30
C VAL A 237 -2.64 -14.34 -11.70
N LEU A 238 -2.76 -15.29 -10.77
CA LEU A 238 -2.54 -16.72 -11.04
C LEU A 238 -3.58 -17.26 -12.02
N LEU A 239 -4.85 -16.89 -11.82
CA LEU A 239 -5.96 -17.23 -12.71
C LEU A 239 -5.79 -16.58 -14.10
N PHE A 240 -5.38 -15.32 -14.16
CA PHE A 240 -5.09 -14.64 -15.43
C PHE A 240 -4.00 -15.37 -16.21
N MET A 241 -2.89 -15.75 -15.56
CA MET A 241 -1.83 -16.52 -16.22
C MET A 241 -2.34 -17.88 -16.75
N LEU A 242 -3.17 -18.59 -15.96
CA LEU A 242 -3.77 -19.85 -16.37
C LEU A 242 -4.68 -19.66 -17.60
N VAL A 243 -5.55 -18.65 -17.57
CA VAL A 243 -6.49 -18.35 -18.65
C VAL A 243 -5.75 -17.89 -19.91
N ALA A 244 -4.71 -17.06 -19.79
CA ALA A 244 -3.89 -16.63 -20.91
C ALA A 244 -3.15 -17.81 -21.58
N ALA A 245 -2.64 -18.76 -20.80
CA ALA A 245 -2.02 -19.98 -21.32
C ALA A 245 -3.05 -20.84 -22.10
N ILE A 246 -4.23 -21.08 -21.50
CA ILE A 246 -5.30 -21.85 -22.13
C ILE A 246 -5.81 -21.18 -23.41
N LEU A 247 -6.02 -19.86 -23.39
CA LEU A 247 -6.49 -19.10 -24.56
C LEU A 247 -5.45 -19.09 -25.69
N SER A 248 -4.16 -18.92 -25.35
CA SER A 248 -3.06 -19.02 -26.30
C SER A 248 -3.10 -20.37 -27.03
N GLU A 249 -3.27 -21.46 -26.30
CA GLU A 249 -3.27 -22.82 -26.85
C GLU A 249 -4.54 -23.15 -27.64
N CYS A 250 -5.70 -22.67 -27.18
CA CYS A 250 -6.96 -22.85 -27.90
C CYS A 250 -6.97 -22.11 -29.25
N CYS A 251 -6.40 -20.89 -29.28
CA CYS A 251 -6.24 -20.11 -30.50
C CYS A 251 -5.30 -20.81 -31.50
N LEU A 252 -4.16 -21.33 -31.01
CA LEU A 252 -3.23 -22.17 -31.78
C LEU A 252 -3.89 -23.43 -32.36
N ALA A 253 -4.69 -24.14 -31.55
CA ALA A 253 -5.41 -25.33 -31.97
C ALA A 253 -6.42 -25.03 -33.09
N SER A 254 -7.20 -23.95 -32.94
CA SER A 254 -8.16 -23.52 -33.95
C SER A 254 -7.49 -23.10 -35.27
N GLY A 255 -6.31 -22.47 -35.21
CA GLY A 255 -5.53 -22.07 -36.39
C GLY A 255 -4.95 -23.25 -37.19
N GLN A 256 -4.63 -24.37 -36.53
CA GLN A 256 -4.14 -25.58 -37.22
C GLN A 256 -5.28 -26.46 -37.76
N LEU A 257 -6.46 -26.44 -37.13
CA LEU A 257 -7.64 -27.20 -37.58
C LEU A 257 -8.34 -26.60 -38.81
N GLY A 258 -8.12 -25.32 -39.11
CA GLY A 258 -8.73 -24.62 -40.24
C GLY A 258 -8.02 -24.76 -41.59
N LYS A 259 -6.87 -25.44 -41.67
CA LYS A 259 -6.18 -25.67 -42.95
C LYS A 259 -6.67 -26.99 -43.59
N PRO A 260 -7.21 -26.98 -44.82
CA PRO A 260 -7.59 -28.20 -45.50
C PRO A 260 -6.34 -29.07 -45.77
N PRO A 261 -6.45 -30.41 -45.68
CA PRO A 261 -5.35 -31.29 -46.02
C PRO A 261 -5.05 -31.18 -47.53
N LEU A 262 -3.79 -30.95 -47.87
CA LEU A 262 -3.24 -31.19 -49.21
C LEU A 262 -2.92 -32.67 -49.35
#